data_AF-A0A8T3RNE0-F1
#
_entry.id   AF-A0A8T3RNE0-F1
#
_cell.length_a   1.000
_cell.length_b   1.000
_cell.length_c   1.000
_cell.angle_alpha   90.00
_cell.angle_beta   90.00
_cell.angle_gamma   90.00
#
_symmetry.space_group_name_H-M   'P 1'
#
loop_
_entity.id
_entity.type
_entity.pdbx_description
1 polymer ?
#
loop_
_entity_poly.entity_id
_entity_poly.type
_entity_poly.pdbx_seq_one_letter_code
_entity_poly.pdbx_strand_id
1 'polypeptide(L)'
;ALSQLLGDWAQSGDAPILRPSAVLFNGGVFHAEVLRERVLEVLGLWLEPGASLQEIKGVGRDTAVALGAAYYGAAQLTGRGIKIRAGTSRSYYIGLESLMPAVPGYTPPVKAICIVPQGSEEGTEWDLTGAEFGLVTGEPVEFRFFSSEVRAGDRIGTKVEHADKTLDETSSLTVALPPVAGEAQEVVPVTLRPIVTEVGTLELWMCHRHSDRKWKLEFNLRPQK
;
A
#
# COMPACT_ATOMS: atom_id res chain seq x y z
N ALA A 1 -27.29 8.59 -2.54
CA ALA A 1 -26.45 8.60 -3.76
C ALA A 1 -25.19 7.75 -3.58
N LEU A 2 -24.30 8.06 -2.63
CA LEU A 2 -23.07 7.27 -2.42
C LEU A 2 -23.33 5.80 -2.07
N SER A 3 -24.28 5.50 -1.16
CA SER A 3 -24.67 4.11 -0.85
C SER A 3 -25.29 3.35 -2.03
N GLN A 4 -25.93 4.05 -2.97
CA GLN A 4 -26.45 3.44 -4.20
C GLN A 4 -25.33 3.17 -5.21
N LEU A 5 -24.31 4.03 -5.23
CA LEU A 5 -23.14 3.89 -6.10
C LEU A 5 -22.17 2.79 -5.59
N LEU A 6 -22.10 2.61 -4.28
CA LEU A 6 -21.33 1.54 -3.62
C LEU A 6 -22.06 0.18 -3.62
N GLY A 7 -23.36 0.14 -3.87
CA GLY A 7 -24.14 -1.10 -3.91
C GLY A 7 -24.00 -1.92 -2.62
N ASP A 8 -23.73 -3.23 -2.75
CA ASP A 8 -23.64 -4.18 -1.64
C ASP A 8 -22.49 -3.89 -0.67
N TRP A 9 -21.48 -3.10 -1.06
CA TRP A 9 -20.39 -2.68 -0.18
C TRP A 9 -20.83 -1.74 0.94
N ALA A 10 -21.95 -1.02 0.76
CA ALA A 10 -22.52 -0.20 1.83
C ALA A 10 -23.30 -1.05 2.85
N GLN A 11 -23.65 -2.30 2.51
CA GLN A 11 -24.43 -3.21 3.36
C GLN A 11 -23.57 -4.16 4.19
N SER A 12 -22.27 -4.30 3.87
CA SER A 12 -21.34 -5.20 4.56
C SER A 12 -20.86 -4.71 5.94
N GLY A 13 -21.41 -3.61 6.45
CA GLY A 13 -21.46 -3.28 7.88
C GLY A 13 -20.15 -2.93 8.61
N ASP A 14 -18.98 -3.28 8.07
CA ASP A 14 -17.73 -3.30 8.85
C ASP A 14 -16.73 -2.17 8.54
N ALA A 15 -16.99 -1.28 7.59
CA ALA A 15 -16.10 -0.16 7.28
C ALA A 15 -16.85 1.19 7.17
N PRO A 16 -16.50 2.21 7.98
CA PRO A 16 -17.12 3.52 7.87
C PRO A 16 -16.71 4.19 6.56
N ILE A 17 -17.70 4.54 5.73
CA ILE A 17 -17.50 5.35 4.54
C ILE A 17 -16.94 6.72 4.94
N LEU A 18 -15.76 7.06 4.41
CA LEU A 18 -15.14 8.37 4.60
C LEU A 18 -15.95 9.44 3.85
N ARG A 19 -16.36 10.50 4.56
CA ARG A 19 -17.11 11.63 4.00
C ARG A 19 -16.29 12.91 4.16
N PRO A 20 -16.08 13.70 3.09
CA PRO A 20 -15.25 14.89 3.17
C PRO A 20 -15.97 16.02 3.92
N SER A 21 -15.24 16.75 4.77
CA SER A 21 -15.75 17.96 5.44
C SER A 21 -15.25 19.25 4.80
N ALA A 22 -14.14 19.18 4.07
CA ALA A 22 -13.52 20.32 3.41
C ALA A 22 -12.83 19.92 2.10
N VAL A 23 -12.70 20.89 1.19
CA VAL A 23 -12.02 20.75 -0.11
C VAL A 23 -11.04 21.91 -0.28
N LEU A 24 -9.77 21.59 -0.55
CA LEU A 24 -8.77 22.55 -1.00
C LEU A 24 -8.54 22.35 -2.50
N PHE A 25 -8.85 23.35 -3.31
CA PHE A 25 -8.56 23.31 -4.74
C PHE A 25 -7.14 23.80 -5.03
N ASN A 26 -6.36 23.03 -5.78
CA ASN A 26 -5.02 23.38 -6.25
C ASN A 26 -4.87 23.20 -7.77
N GLY A 27 -3.97 23.96 -8.38
CA GLY A 27 -3.71 23.93 -9.83
C GLY A 27 -4.62 24.86 -10.62
N GLY A 28 -4.12 25.30 -11.79
CA GLY A 28 -4.75 26.36 -12.57
C GLY A 28 -6.12 26.02 -13.17
N VAL A 29 -6.44 24.73 -13.35
CA VAL A 29 -7.77 24.28 -13.83
C VAL A 29 -8.88 24.78 -12.90
N PHE A 30 -8.63 24.77 -11.59
CA PHE A 30 -9.62 25.21 -10.61
C PHE A 30 -9.65 26.72 -10.41
N HIS A 31 -9.08 27.53 -11.30
CA HIS A 31 -9.49 28.92 -11.44
C HIS A 31 -10.91 29.03 -12.01
N ALA A 32 -11.34 28.07 -12.83
CA ALA A 32 -12.70 28.00 -13.33
C ALA A 32 -13.70 27.73 -12.19
N GLU A 33 -14.51 28.73 -11.86
CA GLU A 33 -15.52 28.65 -10.80
C GLU A 33 -16.54 27.54 -11.05
N VAL A 34 -17.03 27.43 -12.28
CA VAL A 34 -17.97 26.38 -12.70
C VAL A 34 -17.48 24.97 -12.38
N LEU A 35 -16.17 24.73 -12.51
CA LEU A 35 -15.59 23.42 -12.17
C LEU A 35 -15.54 23.20 -10.65
N ARG A 36 -15.19 24.23 -9.88
CA ARG A 36 -15.18 24.15 -8.41
C ARG A 36 -16.57 23.89 -7.86
N GLU A 37 -17.55 24.66 -8.32
CA GLU A 37 -18.96 24.50 -7.93
C GLU A 37 -19.47 23.10 -8.26
N ARG A 38 -19.18 22.60 -9.46
CA ARG A 38 -19.61 21.26 -9.86
C ARG A 38 -18.98 20.16 -8.99
N VAL A 39 -17.70 20.28 -8.64
CA VAL A 39 -17.04 19.33 -7.73
C VAL A 39 -17.67 19.38 -6.33
N LEU A 40 -17.90 20.57 -5.78
CA LEU A 40 -18.53 20.74 -4.47
C LEU A 40 -19.96 20.18 -4.45
N GLU A 41 -20.73 20.40 -5.52
CA GLU A 41 -22.09 19.86 -5.68
C GLU A 41 -22.07 18.32 -5.65
N VAL A 42 -21.20 17.70 -6.45
CA VAL A 42 -21.08 16.23 -6.55
C VAL A 42 -20.65 15.62 -5.20
N LEU A 43 -19.66 16.20 -4.53
CA LEU A 43 -19.22 15.75 -3.21
C LEU A 43 -20.29 16.01 -2.14
N GLY A 44 -21.10 17.07 -2.28
CA GLY A 44 -22.25 17.35 -1.41
C GLY A 44 -23.28 16.23 -1.40
N LEU A 45 -23.45 15.49 -2.51
CA LEU A 45 -24.36 14.33 -2.60
C LEU A 45 -23.91 13.14 -1.74
N TRP A 46 -22.67 13.14 -1.24
CA TRP A 46 -22.11 12.09 -0.40
C TRP A 46 -22.29 12.37 1.10
N LEU A 47 -22.71 13.58 1.45
CA LEU A 47 -22.87 14.02 2.83
C LEU A 47 -24.21 13.56 3.42
N GLU A 48 -24.22 13.34 4.73
CA GLU A 48 -25.46 13.13 5.47
C GLU A 48 -26.29 14.42 5.51
N PRO A 49 -27.62 14.32 5.65
CA PRO A 49 -28.48 15.49 5.84
C PRO A 49 -27.98 16.37 6.99
N GLY A 50 -27.72 17.65 6.71
CA GLY A 50 -27.24 18.64 7.68
C GLY A 50 -25.71 18.77 7.80
N ALA A 51 -24.93 17.92 7.13
CA ALA A 51 -23.48 18.13 7.00
C ALA A 51 -23.15 19.13 5.89
N SER A 52 -22.08 19.93 6.08
CA SER A 52 -21.64 20.94 5.11
C SER A 52 -20.24 20.64 4.58
N LEU A 53 -20.04 20.84 3.27
CA LEU A 53 -18.72 20.80 2.64
C LEU A 53 -18.14 22.20 2.56
N GLN A 54 -16.97 22.44 3.15
CA GLN A 54 -16.33 23.76 3.16
C GLN A 54 -15.22 23.85 2.10
N GLU A 55 -15.27 24.86 1.23
CA GLU A 55 -14.11 25.20 0.40
C GLU A 55 -13.07 25.94 1.27
N ILE A 56 -11.86 25.40 1.34
CA ILE A 56 -10.72 26.06 1.99
C ILE A 56 -10.21 27.17 1.06
N LYS A 57 -10.37 28.41 1.51
CA LYS A 57 -9.92 29.62 0.81
C LYS A 57 -8.58 30.12 1.37
N GLY A 58 -7.95 31.06 0.67
CA GLY A 58 -6.75 31.77 1.15
C GLY A 58 -5.41 31.19 0.71
N VAL A 59 -5.40 30.07 -0.02
CA VAL A 59 -4.20 29.55 -0.67
C VAL A 59 -4.27 29.83 -2.17
N GLY A 60 -3.21 30.44 -2.73
CA GLY A 60 -3.12 30.63 -4.18
C GLY A 60 -3.14 29.28 -4.90
N ARG A 61 -4.09 29.07 -5.81
CA ARG A 61 -4.31 27.76 -6.45
C ARG A 61 -3.09 27.30 -7.25
N ASP A 62 -2.40 28.23 -7.92
CA ASP A 62 -1.17 27.93 -8.68
C ASP A 62 0.04 27.69 -7.77
N THR A 63 0.03 28.27 -6.57
CA THR A 63 1.17 28.25 -5.64
C THR A 63 1.03 27.20 -4.54
N ALA A 64 -0.15 26.61 -4.36
CA ALA A 64 -0.47 25.72 -3.25
C ALA A 64 0.53 24.55 -3.13
N VAL A 65 0.88 23.93 -4.27
CA VAL A 65 1.82 22.81 -4.33
C VAL A 65 3.24 23.26 -3.96
N ALA A 66 3.72 24.35 -4.56
CA ALA A 66 5.06 24.87 -4.28
C ALA A 66 5.23 25.31 -2.81
N LEU A 67 4.19 25.93 -2.25
CA LEU A 67 4.17 26.34 -0.84
C LEU A 67 4.22 25.12 0.09
N GLY A 68 3.43 24.07 -0.22
CA GLY A 68 3.46 22.81 0.52
C GLY A 68 4.83 22.13 0.45
N ALA A 69 5.46 22.10 -0.72
CA ALA A 69 6.80 21.53 -0.90
C ALA A 69 7.88 22.32 -0.13
N ALA A 70 7.83 23.65 -0.16
CA ALA A 70 8.75 24.50 0.60
C ALA A 70 8.57 24.32 2.11
N TYR A 71 7.33 24.25 2.59
CA TYR A 71 7.02 23.96 3.99
C TYR A 71 7.55 22.58 4.40
N TYR A 72 7.29 21.55 3.59
CA TYR A 72 7.80 20.21 3.81
C TYR A 72 9.33 20.19 3.95
N GLY A 73 10.05 20.81 3.00
CA GLY A 73 11.51 20.90 3.06
C GLY A 73 12.02 21.62 4.30
N ALA A 74 11.39 22.74 4.69
CA ALA A 74 11.74 23.46 5.91
C ALA A 74 11.48 22.65 7.18
N ALA A 75 10.35 21.93 7.26
CA ALA A 75 10.02 21.06 8.37
C ALA A 75 11.02 19.91 8.51
N GLN A 76 11.44 19.32 7.38
CA GLN A 76 12.43 18.25 7.36
C GLN A 76 13.83 18.73 7.83
N LEU A 77 14.26 19.92 7.37
CA LEU A 77 15.58 20.48 7.74
C LEU A 77 15.65 20.93 9.20
N THR A 78 14.56 21.48 9.72
CA THR A 78 14.55 22.08 11.07
C THR A 78 14.04 21.12 12.15
N GLY A 79 13.42 20.01 11.77
CA GLY A 79 12.70 19.12 12.66
C GLY A 79 11.49 19.77 13.35
N ARG A 80 11.08 20.97 12.91
CA ARG A 80 9.96 21.74 13.48
C ARG A 80 8.88 21.92 12.42
N GLY A 81 7.66 21.52 12.74
CA GLY A 81 6.51 21.67 11.85
C GLY A 81 5.51 20.54 12.01
N ILE A 82 4.43 20.62 11.23
CA ILE A 82 3.40 19.59 11.14
C ILE A 82 3.85 18.60 10.07
N LYS A 83 4.10 17.35 10.47
CA LYS A 83 4.31 16.25 9.52
C LYS A 83 2.96 15.76 9.02
N ILE A 84 2.70 15.94 7.72
CA ILE A 84 1.54 15.36 7.06
C ILE A 84 1.86 13.90 6.80
N ARG A 85 1.02 12.99 7.28
CA ARG A 85 1.15 11.56 7.02
C ARG A 85 0.21 11.22 5.87
N ALA A 86 0.76 10.78 4.75
CA ALA A 86 -0.02 10.17 3.68
C ALA A 86 -0.04 8.66 3.91
N GLY A 87 -1.23 8.07 3.82
CA GLY A 87 -1.39 6.62 3.84
C GLY A 87 -1.23 6.05 2.43
N THR A 88 -0.81 4.79 2.32
CA THR A 88 -0.80 4.08 1.04
C THR A 88 -2.20 4.06 0.41
N SER A 89 -2.30 4.31 -0.90
CA SER A 89 -3.58 4.26 -1.63
C SER A 89 -4.01 2.85 -2.03
N ARG A 90 -3.17 1.84 -1.79
CA ARG A 90 -3.42 0.43 -2.11
C ARG A 90 -2.93 -0.47 -0.98
N SER A 91 -3.52 -1.66 -0.87
CA SER A 91 -2.92 -2.77 -0.12
C SER A 91 -1.88 -3.46 -1.00
N TYR A 92 -0.75 -3.88 -0.43
CA TYR A 92 0.34 -4.58 -1.13
C TYR A 92 0.59 -5.96 -0.53
N TYR A 93 0.94 -6.90 -1.41
CA TYR A 93 1.04 -8.31 -1.09
C TYR A 93 2.31 -8.91 -1.72
N ILE A 94 2.90 -9.89 -1.05
CA ILE A 94 3.94 -10.75 -1.61
C ILE A 94 3.36 -12.12 -1.94
N GLY A 95 3.70 -12.65 -3.11
CA GLY A 95 3.37 -14.01 -3.53
C GLY A 95 4.05 -15.05 -2.64
N LEU A 96 3.33 -16.11 -2.32
CA LEU A 96 3.81 -17.28 -1.60
C LEU A 96 3.68 -18.49 -2.49
N GLU A 97 4.77 -19.22 -2.66
CA GLU A 97 4.73 -20.50 -3.35
C GLU A 97 4.17 -21.58 -2.42
N SER A 98 3.30 -22.42 -2.97
CA SER A 98 2.66 -23.49 -2.21
C SER A 98 3.52 -24.74 -2.26
N LEU A 99 3.82 -25.33 -1.10
CA LEU A 99 4.52 -26.62 -0.96
C LEU A 99 3.68 -27.83 -1.41
N MET A 100 2.65 -27.63 -2.24
CA MET A 100 1.77 -28.73 -2.66
C MET A 100 2.48 -29.57 -3.73
N PRO A 101 2.38 -30.91 -3.67
CA PRO A 101 2.90 -31.77 -4.73
C PRO A 101 2.30 -31.38 -6.07
N ALA A 102 3.14 -31.28 -7.11
CA ALA A 102 2.66 -31.02 -8.46
C ALA A 102 1.74 -32.16 -8.92
N VAL A 103 0.44 -31.88 -9.02
CA VAL A 103 -0.54 -32.81 -9.58
C VAL A 103 -0.62 -32.58 -11.08
N PRO A 104 -0.41 -33.60 -11.95
CA PRO A 104 -0.50 -33.44 -13.40
C PRO A 104 -1.83 -32.81 -13.83
N GLY A 105 -1.76 -31.73 -14.62
CA GLY A 105 -2.93 -30.99 -15.10
C GLY A 105 -3.55 -30.01 -14.10
N TYR A 106 -2.98 -29.87 -12.89
CA TYR A 106 -3.40 -28.90 -11.89
C TYR A 106 -2.28 -27.92 -11.58
N THR A 107 -2.44 -26.67 -11.99
CA THR A 107 -1.56 -25.58 -11.58
C THR A 107 -1.99 -25.13 -10.19
N PRO A 108 -1.14 -25.27 -9.15
CA PRO A 108 -1.45 -24.76 -7.83
C PRO A 108 -1.77 -23.26 -7.91
N PRO A 109 -2.80 -22.79 -7.18
CA PRO A 109 -3.12 -21.38 -7.19
C PRO A 109 -2.01 -20.58 -6.49
N VAL A 110 -1.75 -19.38 -7.01
CA VAL A 110 -0.75 -18.48 -6.41
C VAL A 110 -1.34 -17.89 -5.16
N LYS A 111 -0.72 -18.16 -4.01
CA LYS A 111 -1.10 -17.53 -2.76
C LYS A 111 -0.37 -16.20 -2.62
N ALA A 112 -0.93 -15.27 -1.88
CA ALA A 112 -0.23 -14.05 -1.46
C ALA A 112 -0.59 -13.68 -0.03
N ILE A 113 0.25 -12.87 0.59
CA ILE A 113 0.00 -12.35 1.94
C ILE A 113 0.15 -10.83 1.98
N CYS A 114 -0.78 -10.17 2.65
CA CYS A 114 -0.77 -8.73 2.83
C CYS A 114 0.44 -8.32 3.69
N ILE A 115 1.31 -7.50 3.11
CA ILE A 115 2.50 -6.97 3.77
C ILE A 115 2.34 -5.50 4.13
N VAL A 116 1.51 -4.76 3.37
CA VAL A 116 1.20 -3.35 3.65
C VAL A 116 -0.29 -3.12 3.43
N PRO A 117 -1.07 -2.92 4.49
CA PRO A 117 -2.48 -2.52 4.38
C PRO A 117 -2.65 -1.17 3.69
N GLN A 118 -3.77 -0.96 2.98
CA GLN A 118 -4.17 0.36 2.51
C GLN A 118 -4.31 1.34 3.70
N GLY A 119 -3.90 2.58 3.51
CA GLY A 119 -3.89 3.60 4.55
C GLY A 119 -2.69 3.52 5.50
N SER A 120 -1.75 2.59 5.28
CA SER A 120 -0.50 2.53 6.05
C SER A 120 0.28 3.83 5.89
N GLU A 121 0.62 4.48 7.00
CA GLU A 121 1.38 5.73 6.96
C GLU A 121 2.78 5.49 6.39
N GLU A 122 3.28 6.40 5.56
CA GLU A 122 4.67 6.37 5.13
C GLU A 122 5.64 6.40 6.33
N GLY A 123 6.72 5.64 6.24
CA GLY A 123 7.66 5.36 7.31
C GLY A 123 7.19 4.32 8.32
N THR A 124 5.98 3.76 8.16
CA THR A 124 5.52 2.67 9.03
C THR A 124 6.34 1.41 8.78
N GLU A 125 7.01 0.96 9.84
CA GLU A 125 7.58 -0.39 9.89
C GLU A 125 6.50 -1.35 10.38
N TRP A 126 6.30 -2.38 9.58
CA TRP A 126 5.38 -3.46 9.87
C TRP A 126 6.18 -4.71 10.21
N ASP A 127 5.69 -5.55 11.11
CA ASP A 127 6.36 -6.81 11.43
C ASP A 127 5.37 -7.98 11.35
N LEU A 128 5.61 -8.92 10.43
CA LEU A 128 4.86 -10.16 10.33
C LEU A 128 5.46 -11.21 11.26
N THR A 129 5.59 -10.92 12.56
CA THR A 129 6.12 -11.90 13.54
C THR A 129 5.18 -13.08 13.78
N GLY A 130 3.89 -12.95 13.47
CA GLY A 130 2.88 -13.98 13.65
C GLY A 130 2.91 -15.10 12.61
N ALA A 131 3.80 -15.02 11.60
CA ALA A 131 3.98 -16.02 10.58
C ALA A 131 5.47 -16.23 10.28
N GLU A 132 5.88 -17.48 10.13
CA GLU A 132 7.23 -17.84 9.69
C GLU A 132 7.20 -18.23 8.22
N PHE A 133 8.20 -17.78 7.47
CA PHE A 133 8.34 -18.03 6.04
C PHE A 133 9.67 -18.75 5.77
N GLY A 134 9.68 -19.60 4.75
CA GLY A 134 10.90 -20.20 4.23
C GLY A 134 11.45 -19.36 3.09
N LEU A 135 12.68 -18.88 3.24
CA LEU A 135 13.43 -18.19 2.20
C LEU A 135 14.39 -19.15 1.52
N VAL A 136 14.17 -19.43 0.24
CA VAL A 136 15.09 -20.26 -0.56
C VAL A 136 16.37 -19.48 -0.85
N THR A 137 17.52 -20.14 -0.68
CA THR A 137 18.87 -19.62 -0.89
C THR A 137 19.71 -20.64 -1.66
N GLY A 138 20.73 -20.17 -2.38
CA GLY A 138 21.61 -21.00 -3.20
C GLY A 138 21.19 -21.12 -4.67
N GLU A 139 19.95 -20.79 -4.98
CA GLU A 139 19.42 -20.74 -6.35
C GLU A 139 18.67 -19.43 -6.64
N PRO A 140 18.42 -19.08 -7.91
CA PRO A 140 17.58 -17.94 -8.28
C PRO A 140 16.12 -18.16 -7.87
N VAL A 141 15.55 -17.21 -7.13
CA VAL A 141 14.16 -17.23 -6.65
C VAL A 141 13.41 -16.03 -7.21
N GLU A 142 12.16 -16.22 -7.65
CA GLU A 142 11.29 -15.15 -8.10
C GLU A 142 10.37 -14.65 -6.98
N PHE A 143 10.42 -13.35 -6.70
CA PHE A 143 9.51 -12.67 -5.78
C PHE A 143 8.46 -11.90 -6.60
N ARG A 144 7.20 -12.33 -6.51
CA ARG A 144 6.07 -11.69 -7.19
C ARG A 144 5.32 -10.76 -6.25
N PHE A 145 5.09 -9.52 -6.67
CA PHE A 145 4.42 -8.49 -5.89
C PHE A 145 3.08 -8.13 -6.49
N PHE A 146 2.09 -8.02 -5.61
CA PHE A 146 0.73 -7.72 -5.99
C PHE A 146 0.19 -6.49 -5.23
N SER A 147 -0.82 -5.85 -5.80
CA SER A 147 -1.55 -4.76 -5.16
C SER A 147 -3.05 -4.88 -5.34
N SER A 148 -3.83 -4.15 -4.53
CA SER A 148 -5.26 -4.01 -4.73
C SER A 148 -5.79 -2.67 -4.25
N GLU A 149 -6.68 -2.07 -5.04
CA GLU A 149 -7.43 -0.84 -4.69
C GLU A 149 -8.73 -1.13 -3.93
N VAL A 150 -9.23 -2.36 -4.02
CA VAL A 150 -10.57 -2.78 -3.54
C VAL A 150 -10.49 -3.73 -2.34
N ARG A 151 -9.35 -3.74 -1.63
CA ARG A 151 -9.13 -4.59 -0.45
C ARG A 151 -8.66 -3.77 0.75
N ALA A 152 -9.33 -2.65 0.97
CA ALA A 152 -9.07 -1.69 2.04
C ALA A 152 -9.10 -2.30 3.46
N GLY A 153 -9.88 -3.36 3.67
CA GLY A 153 -10.06 -4.00 4.97
C GLY A 153 -9.01 -5.07 5.32
N ASP A 154 -8.14 -5.43 4.37
CA ASP A 154 -7.13 -6.45 4.62
C ASP A 154 -6.09 -5.95 5.64
N ARG A 155 -5.86 -6.74 6.69
CA ARG A 155 -4.83 -6.48 7.68
C ARG A 155 -3.52 -7.10 7.24
N ILE A 156 -2.44 -6.65 7.86
CA ILE A 156 -1.15 -7.31 7.73
C ILE A 156 -1.27 -8.81 8.06
N GLY A 157 -0.68 -9.65 7.23
CA GLY A 157 -0.77 -11.10 7.35
C GLY A 157 -2.03 -11.75 6.76
N THR A 158 -3.00 -10.97 6.27
CA THR A 158 -4.17 -11.54 5.56
C THR A 158 -3.72 -12.30 4.32
N LYS A 159 -4.14 -13.57 4.20
CA LYS A 159 -3.79 -14.46 3.08
C LYS A 159 -4.84 -14.39 1.97
N VAL A 160 -4.39 -14.45 0.73
CA VAL A 160 -5.21 -14.48 -0.49
C VAL A 160 -4.83 -15.74 -1.27
N GLU A 161 -5.79 -16.64 -1.51
CA GLU A 161 -5.51 -17.97 -2.09
C GLU A 161 -5.35 -17.96 -3.62
N HIS A 162 -6.01 -17.04 -4.32
CA HIS A 162 -5.98 -16.93 -5.80
C HIS A 162 -5.46 -15.56 -6.21
N ALA A 163 -4.27 -15.20 -5.74
CA ALA A 163 -3.67 -13.88 -5.93
C ALA A 163 -3.56 -13.50 -7.41
N ASP A 164 -3.22 -14.46 -8.27
CA ASP A 164 -3.12 -14.31 -9.72
C ASP A 164 -4.43 -13.91 -10.41
N LYS A 165 -5.58 -14.14 -9.76
CA LYS A 165 -6.92 -13.83 -10.30
C LYS A 165 -7.62 -12.69 -9.57
N THR A 166 -7.14 -12.33 -8.38
CA THR A 166 -7.84 -11.43 -7.46
C THR A 166 -7.07 -10.17 -7.13
N LEU A 167 -5.77 -10.14 -7.43
CA LEU A 167 -4.88 -9.01 -7.20
C LEU A 167 -4.21 -8.59 -8.51
N ASP A 168 -3.83 -7.32 -8.58
CA ASP A 168 -3.06 -6.80 -9.70
C ASP A 168 -1.58 -7.12 -9.46
N GLU A 169 -0.96 -7.87 -10.35
CA GLU A 169 0.49 -8.10 -10.30
C GLU A 169 1.22 -6.82 -10.72
N THR A 170 2.05 -6.30 -9.82
CA THR A 170 2.72 -4.99 -9.97
C THR A 170 4.14 -5.12 -10.49
N SER A 171 4.88 -6.13 -10.02
CA SER A 171 6.26 -6.38 -10.41
C SER A 171 6.68 -7.77 -9.96
N SER A 172 7.69 -8.34 -10.61
CA SER A 172 8.44 -9.47 -10.07
C SER A 172 9.93 -9.17 -10.07
N LEU A 173 10.67 -9.82 -9.17
CA LEU A 173 12.11 -9.69 -9.04
C LEU A 173 12.72 -11.07 -8.84
N THR A 174 13.63 -11.46 -9.73
CA THR A 174 14.42 -12.68 -9.57
C THR A 174 15.75 -12.36 -8.90
N VAL A 175 16.03 -13.00 -7.76
CA VAL A 175 17.29 -12.82 -7.02
C VAL A 175 17.86 -14.18 -6.66
N ALA A 176 19.16 -14.37 -6.89
CA ALA A 176 19.91 -15.50 -6.35
C ALA A 176 20.56 -15.09 -5.04
N LEU A 177 20.00 -15.54 -3.91
CA LEU A 177 20.57 -15.29 -2.59
C LEU A 177 21.67 -16.32 -2.30
N PRO A 178 22.85 -15.92 -1.79
CA PRO A 178 23.92 -16.87 -1.53
C PRO A 178 23.53 -17.88 -0.43
N PRO A 179 24.03 -19.12 -0.48
CA PRO A 179 23.79 -20.11 0.56
C PRO A 179 24.21 -19.63 1.96
N VAL A 180 23.47 -20.04 2.98
CA VAL A 180 23.79 -19.71 4.38
C VAL A 180 24.65 -20.82 4.99
N ALA A 181 25.93 -20.54 5.21
CA ALA A 181 26.83 -21.48 5.87
C ALA A 181 26.32 -21.87 7.28
N GLY A 182 26.16 -23.17 7.53
CA GLY A 182 25.67 -23.73 8.79
C GLY A 182 24.20 -24.14 8.78
N GLU A 183 23.44 -23.76 7.76
CA GLU A 183 22.10 -24.28 7.48
C GLU A 183 22.23 -25.51 6.58
N ALA A 184 21.66 -26.65 7.00
CA ALA A 184 21.68 -27.88 6.21
C ALA A 184 20.65 -27.86 5.06
N GLN A 185 19.72 -26.89 5.09
CA GLN A 185 18.62 -26.74 4.14
C GLN A 185 18.86 -25.52 3.24
N GLU A 186 18.44 -25.62 1.98
CA GLU A 186 18.38 -24.48 1.04
C GLU A 186 17.29 -23.46 1.43
N VAL A 187 16.41 -23.82 2.37
CA VAL A 187 15.32 -22.99 2.88
C VAL A 187 15.65 -22.50 4.29
N VAL A 188 15.68 -21.18 4.48
CA VAL A 188 16.06 -20.51 5.72
C VAL A 188 14.83 -19.86 6.37
N PRO A 189 14.60 -20.02 7.68
CA PRO A 189 13.43 -19.45 8.34
C PRO A 189 13.58 -17.94 8.56
N VAL A 190 12.62 -17.16 8.03
CA VAL A 190 12.61 -15.70 8.12
C VAL A 190 11.27 -15.14 8.61
N THR A 191 11.32 -13.96 9.23
CA THR A 191 10.17 -13.07 9.34
C THR A 191 10.24 -11.98 8.27
N LEU A 192 9.08 -11.41 7.93
CA LEU A 192 8.98 -10.33 6.96
C LEU A 192 8.74 -9.00 7.68
N ARG A 193 9.54 -8.00 7.35
CA ARG A 193 9.42 -6.62 7.82
C ARG A 193 9.33 -5.67 6.63
N PRO A 194 8.11 -5.35 6.17
CA PRO A 194 7.90 -4.37 5.12
C PRO A 194 7.93 -2.94 5.66
N ILE A 195 8.49 -2.02 4.88
CA ILE A 195 8.58 -0.59 5.18
C ILE A 195 8.19 0.19 3.93
N VAL A 196 7.20 1.06 4.04
CA VAL A 196 6.87 2.01 2.97
C VAL A 196 7.66 3.28 3.22
N THR A 197 8.53 3.65 2.30
CA THR A 197 9.32 4.88 2.39
C THR A 197 8.51 6.10 1.95
N GLU A 198 8.92 7.29 2.38
CA GLU A 198 8.30 8.58 2.00
C GLU A 198 8.38 8.88 0.50
N VAL A 199 9.28 8.19 -0.23
CA VAL A 199 9.41 8.33 -1.68
C VAL A 199 8.49 7.37 -2.46
N GLY A 200 7.73 6.52 -1.77
CA GLY A 200 6.84 5.53 -2.39
C GLY A 200 7.55 4.26 -2.84
N THR A 201 8.68 3.92 -2.23
CA THR A 201 9.35 2.62 -2.37
C THR A 201 8.95 1.71 -1.21
N LEU A 202 8.63 0.46 -1.50
CA LEU A 202 8.47 -0.61 -0.52
C LEU A 202 9.79 -1.33 -0.32
N GLU A 203 10.34 -1.26 0.88
CA GLU A 203 11.42 -2.14 1.31
C GLU A 203 10.82 -3.38 1.96
N LEU A 204 11.21 -4.57 1.52
CA LEU A 204 10.86 -5.83 2.18
C LEU A 204 12.12 -6.42 2.78
N TRP A 205 12.19 -6.40 4.12
CA TRP A 205 13.26 -7.05 4.86
C TRP A 205 12.84 -8.47 5.24
N MET A 206 13.65 -9.45 4.86
CA MET A 206 13.54 -10.83 5.33
C MET A 206 14.59 -11.01 6.44
N CYS A 207 14.13 -11.13 7.69
CA CYS A 207 15.00 -11.21 8.86
C CYS A 207 15.13 -12.66 9.30
N HIS A 208 16.36 -13.17 9.37
CA HIS A 208 16.62 -14.52 9.86
C HIS A 208 16.18 -14.66 11.32
N ARG A 209 15.55 -15.80 11.66
CA ARG A 209 15.02 -16.03 13.01
C ARG A 209 16.10 -16.24 14.06
N HIS A 210 17.23 -16.83 13.68
CA HIS A 210 18.24 -17.33 14.63
C HIS A 210 19.56 -16.55 14.59
N SER A 211 19.65 -15.48 13.80
CA SER A 211 20.82 -14.60 13.76
C SER A 211 20.46 -13.22 13.22
N ASP A 212 21.40 -12.27 13.31
CA ASP A 212 21.21 -10.89 12.81
C ASP A 212 21.25 -10.78 11.27
N ARG A 213 21.25 -11.91 10.54
CA ARG A 213 21.23 -11.92 9.08
C ARG A 213 19.90 -11.39 8.56
N LYS A 214 19.97 -10.54 7.55
CA LYS A 214 18.80 -9.99 6.88
C LYS A 214 19.07 -9.77 5.40
N TRP A 215 18.03 -9.94 4.60
CA TRP A 215 18.02 -9.66 3.17
C TRP A 215 17.00 -8.57 2.89
N LYS A 216 17.32 -7.65 1.98
CA LYS A 216 16.42 -6.58 1.58
C LYS A 216 16.10 -6.71 0.10
N LEU A 217 14.82 -6.52 -0.22
CA LEU A 217 14.34 -6.27 -1.58
C LEU A 217 13.65 -4.91 -1.61
N GLU A 218 13.71 -4.21 -2.74
CA GLU A 218 13.11 -2.88 -2.93
C GLU A 218 12.21 -2.88 -4.16
N PHE A 219 11.01 -2.32 -4.01
CA PHE A 219 10.00 -2.24 -5.07
C PHE A 219 9.47 -0.83 -5.19
N ASN A 220 9.41 -0.31 -6.42
CA ASN A 220 8.77 0.96 -6.67
C ASN A 220 7.26 0.76 -6.71
N LEU A 221 6.53 1.39 -5.79
CA LEU A 221 5.08 1.26 -5.72
C LEU A 221 4.34 2.13 -6.74
N ARG A 222 5.05 3.04 -7.43
CA ARG A 222 4.48 3.88 -8.48
C ARG A 222 4.50 3.12 -9.80
N PRO A 223 3.37 3.09 -10.55
CA PRO A 223 3.34 2.42 -11.84
C PRO A 223 4.39 3.04 -12.76
N GLN A 224 5.21 2.18 -13.39
CA GLN A 224 6.01 2.60 -14.54
C GLN A 224 5.02 2.95 -15.66
N LYS A 225 5.06 4.20 -16.12
CA LYS A 225 4.25 4.67 -17.24
C LYS A 225 4.68 4.06 -18.56
#